data_AF-A0A2A5M5N1-F1
#
_entry.id   AF-A0A2A5M5N1-F1
#
_cell.length_a   1.000
_cell.length_b   1.000
_cell.length_c   1.000
_cell.angle_alpha   90.00
_cell.angle_beta   90.00
_cell.angle_gamma   90.00
#
_symmetry.space_group_name_H-M   'P 1'
#
loop_
_entity.id
_entity.type
_entity.pdbx_description
1 polymer ?
#
loop_
_entity_poly.entity_id
_entity_poly.type
_entity_poly.pdbx_seq_one_letter_code
_entity_poly.pdbx_strand_id
1 'polypeptide(L)'
;MQKEFFQELQNILYEKNTNIKFHSFQNFYEDFKSHKFIFNHENQSIFKKNTSQQITLLHPTRIRRPKFVNSTHALAKIIHSVAHIEFNAINLALDASYRFKNLPLQFYYDWLEVADEEIKHFKLLNSVLEELGYKYGDFPVHDNLESALEATKDSLSFRMGVVHRGLEA
;
A
#
# COMPACT_ATOMS: atom_id res chain seq x y z
N MET A 1 0.90 -8.51 -27.24
CA MET A 1 1.29 -9.55 -26.27
C MET A 1 0.27 -9.48 -25.13
N GLN A 2 -0.42 -10.57 -24.80
CA GLN A 2 -1.30 -10.58 -23.64
C GLN A 2 -0.45 -10.41 -22.37
N LYS A 3 -0.89 -9.53 -21.46
CA LYS A 3 -0.20 -9.28 -20.19
C LYS A 3 -0.63 -10.32 -19.16
N GLU A 4 0.28 -10.72 -18.27
CA GLU A 4 -0.01 -11.67 -17.20
C GLU A 4 -0.27 -10.92 -15.89
N PHE A 5 -1.42 -11.21 -15.26
CA PHE A 5 -1.95 -10.43 -14.14
C PHE A 5 -1.01 -10.42 -12.93
N PHE A 6 -0.54 -11.59 -12.49
CA PHE A 6 0.25 -11.69 -11.27
C PHE A 6 1.66 -11.12 -11.43
N GLN A 7 2.26 -11.25 -12.61
CA GLN A 7 3.57 -10.73 -12.93
C GLN A 7 3.58 -9.19 -12.98
N GLU A 8 2.56 -8.59 -13.59
CA GLU A 8 2.42 -7.13 -13.61
C GLU A 8 2.17 -6.58 -12.20
N LEU A 9 1.26 -7.22 -11.43
CA LEU A 9 1.04 -6.84 -10.03
C LEU A 9 2.29 -6.98 -9.17
N GLN A 10 3.08 -8.03 -9.36
CA GLN A 10 4.34 -8.19 -8.64
C GLN A 10 5.29 -7.03 -8.89
N ASN A 11 5.41 -6.60 -10.14
CA ASN A 11 6.27 -5.48 -10.53
C ASN A 11 5.79 -4.18 -9.89
N ILE A 12 4.49 -3.93 -9.90
CA ILE A 12 3.87 -2.75 -9.29
C ILE A 12 4.04 -2.77 -7.77
N LEU A 13 3.69 -3.91 -7.14
CA LEU A 13 3.72 -4.08 -5.69
C LEU A 13 5.10 -3.74 -5.14
N TYR A 14 6.17 -4.23 -5.78
CA TYR A 14 7.55 -4.07 -5.31
C TYR A 14 8.33 -2.91 -5.94
N GLU A 15 7.66 -2.04 -6.71
CA GLU A 15 8.27 -0.80 -7.20
C GLU A 15 8.53 0.15 -6.02
N LYS A 16 9.78 0.61 -5.91
CA LYS A 16 10.27 1.46 -4.81
C LYS A 16 9.99 2.94 -5.05
N ASN A 17 9.95 3.35 -6.31
CA ASN A 17 9.61 4.72 -6.68
C ASN A 17 8.10 4.87 -6.71
N THR A 18 7.55 5.62 -5.75
CA THR A 18 6.11 5.84 -5.60
C THR A 18 5.45 6.40 -6.87
N ASN A 19 6.11 7.31 -7.59
CA ASN A 19 5.57 7.88 -8.83
C ASN A 19 5.46 6.83 -9.94
N ILE A 20 6.50 6.00 -10.08
CA ILE A 20 6.49 4.88 -11.05
C ILE A 20 5.44 3.84 -10.64
N LYS A 21 5.37 3.47 -9.35
CA LYS A 21 4.36 2.55 -8.81
C LYS A 21 2.95 2.99 -9.18
N PHE A 22 2.61 4.25 -8.90
CA PHE A 22 1.27 4.78 -9.16
C PHE A 22 0.96 4.91 -10.65
N HIS A 23 1.94 5.31 -11.47
CA HIS A 23 1.74 5.39 -12.91
C HIS A 23 1.53 3.99 -13.52
N SER A 24 2.37 3.02 -13.14
CA SER A 24 2.25 1.63 -13.57
C SER A 24 0.94 1.01 -13.11
N PHE A 25 0.51 1.29 -11.87
CA PHE A 25 -0.79 0.86 -11.36
C PHE A 25 -1.94 1.41 -12.19
N GLN A 26 -1.96 2.71 -12.51
CA GLN A 26 -3.05 3.29 -13.30
C GLN A 26 -3.18 2.60 -14.67
N ASN A 27 -2.05 2.42 -15.37
CA ASN A 27 -2.03 1.74 -16.66
C ASN A 27 -2.51 0.29 -16.55
N PHE A 28 -2.06 -0.42 -15.50
CA PHE A 28 -2.50 -1.77 -15.19
C PHE A 28 -4.00 -1.83 -14.91
N TYR A 29 -4.53 -0.91 -14.11
CA TYR A 29 -5.93 -0.91 -13.68
C TYR A 29 -6.89 -0.64 -14.84
N GLU A 30 -6.54 0.26 -15.77
CA GLU A 30 -7.32 0.49 -16.99
C GLU A 30 -7.31 -0.74 -17.93
N ASP A 31 -6.16 -1.39 -18.08
CA ASP A 31 -6.07 -2.64 -18.85
C ASP A 31 -6.84 -3.78 -18.18
N PHE A 32 -6.91 -3.79 -16.85
CA PHE A 32 -7.63 -4.78 -16.06
C PHE A 32 -9.14 -4.63 -16.23
N LYS A 33 -9.67 -3.40 -16.14
CA LYS A 33 -11.07 -3.10 -16.48
C LYS A 33 -11.41 -3.48 -17.93
N SER A 34 -10.44 -3.39 -18.82
CA SER A 34 -10.58 -3.77 -20.23
C SER A 34 -10.44 -5.28 -20.49
N HIS A 35 -10.33 -6.12 -19.46
CA HIS A 35 -10.22 -7.58 -19.56
C HIS A 35 -9.02 -8.07 -20.41
N LYS A 36 -7.91 -7.33 -20.41
CA LYS A 36 -6.73 -7.62 -21.25
C LYS A 36 -5.72 -8.60 -20.63
N PHE A 37 -6.07 -9.27 -19.54
CA PHE A 37 -5.15 -10.08 -18.75
C PHE A 37 -5.43 -11.58 -18.81
N ILE A 38 -4.35 -12.35 -18.76
CA ILE A 38 -4.38 -13.79 -18.46
C ILE A 38 -4.03 -13.97 -16.98
N PHE A 39 -4.68 -14.93 -16.33
CA PHE A 39 -4.39 -15.32 -14.95
C PHE A 39 -3.60 -16.62 -14.93
N ASN A 40 -2.32 -16.54 -14.54
CA ASN A 40 -1.52 -17.73 -14.26
C ASN A 40 -1.49 -18.02 -12.75
N HIS A 41 -2.41 -18.86 -12.28
CA HIS A 41 -2.50 -19.21 -10.86
C HIS A 41 -1.38 -20.15 -10.38
N GLU A 42 -0.58 -20.75 -11.27
CA GLU A 42 0.56 -21.61 -10.92
C GLU A 42 1.81 -20.83 -10.51
N ASN A 43 1.86 -19.53 -10.81
CA ASN A 43 2.95 -18.65 -10.42
C ASN A 43 3.14 -18.69 -8.88
N GLN A 44 4.37 -18.73 -8.38
CA GLN A 44 4.62 -18.69 -6.94
C GLN A 44 4.81 -17.25 -6.47
N SER A 45 3.93 -16.80 -5.57
CA SER A 45 4.04 -15.46 -5.01
C SER A 45 5.22 -15.36 -4.05
N ILE A 46 6.06 -14.34 -4.25
CA ILE A 46 7.18 -14.04 -3.33
C ILE A 46 6.73 -13.02 -2.29
N PHE A 47 7.40 -12.98 -1.14
CA PHE A 47 7.28 -11.89 -0.18
C PHE A 47 8.59 -11.11 -0.15
N LYS A 48 8.52 -9.80 -0.38
CA LYS A 48 9.65 -8.88 -0.21
C LYS A 48 9.18 -7.73 0.67
N LYS A 49 10.07 -7.23 1.54
CA LYS A 49 9.78 -5.99 2.26
C LYS A 49 9.64 -4.85 1.28
N ASN A 50 8.56 -4.11 1.43
CA ASN A 50 8.10 -3.02 0.60
C ASN A 50 8.41 -1.64 1.19
N THR A 51 9.30 -1.61 2.19
CA THR A 51 9.79 -0.37 2.80
C THR A 51 10.43 0.51 1.72
N SER A 52 9.83 1.69 1.48
CA SER A 52 10.43 2.69 0.59
C SER A 52 11.80 3.10 1.13
N GLN A 53 12.77 3.33 0.23
CA GLN A 53 14.17 3.62 0.59
C GLN A 53 14.35 4.92 1.40
N GLN A 54 13.33 5.77 1.49
CA GLN A 54 13.41 7.10 2.11
C GLN A 54 12.63 7.23 3.42
N ILE A 55 12.32 6.13 4.11
CA ILE A 55 11.55 6.18 5.36
C ILE A 55 12.39 5.70 6.54
N THR A 56 12.34 6.46 7.64
CA THR A 56 12.93 6.04 8.92
C THR A 56 11.95 5.17 9.69
N LEU A 57 12.35 3.93 10.00
CA LEU A 57 11.55 3.02 10.82
C LEU A 57 11.87 3.20 12.31
N LEU A 58 10.82 3.30 13.12
CA LEU A 58 10.88 3.27 14.58
C LEU A 58 9.91 2.24 15.13
N HIS A 59 10.26 1.67 16.28
CA HIS A 59 9.32 0.84 17.03
C HIS A 59 8.06 1.64 17.39
N PRO A 60 6.84 1.06 17.32
CA PRO A 60 5.59 1.78 17.54
C PRO A 60 5.56 2.59 18.84
N THR A 61 6.08 2.04 19.93
CA THR A 61 6.14 2.72 21.25
C THR A 61 7.04 3.95 21.29
N ARG A 62 7.88 4.16 20.26
CA ARG A 62 8.77 5.31 20.13
C ARG A 62 8.18 6.42 19.26
N ILE A 63 7.07 6.16 18.56
CA ILE A 63 6.40 7.15 17.73
C ILE A 63 5.43 7.94 18.60
N ARG A 64 5.65 9.25 18.69
CA ARG A 64 4.78 10.17 19.44
C ARG A 64 3.92 10.97 18.46
N ARG A 65 2.64 10.60 18.33
CA ARG A 65 1.66 11.38 17.57
C ARG A 65 1.36 12.70 18.32
N PRO A 66 1.42 13.86 17.65
CA PRO A 66 1.04 15.12 18.28
C PRO A 66 -0.41 15.07 18.78
N LYS A 67 -0.65 15.54 20.01
CA LYS A 67 -2.02 15.60 20.58
C LYS A 67 -2.82 16.81 20.10
N PHE A 68 -2.14 17.86 19.66
CA PHE A 68 -2.73 19.13 19.26
C PHE A 68 -2.04 19.66 18.00
N VAL A 69 -2.80 20.35 17.16
CA VAL A 69 -2.31 21.06 15.98
C VAL A 69 -1.93 22.49 16.39
N ASN A 70 -0.74 22.66 16.95
CA ASN A 70 -0.26 23.96 17.45
C ASN A 70 0.85 24.59 16.59
N SER A 71 1.22 23.94 15.48
CA SER A 71 2.27 24.39 14.57
C SER A 71 2.15 23.69 13.20
N THR A 72 2.71 24.29 12.16
CA THR A 72 2.88 23.68 10.83
C THR A 72 3.57 22.32 10.92
N HIS A 73 4.60 22.21 11.78
CA HIS A 73 5.32 20.96 12.00
C HIS A 73 4.43 19.87 12.64
N ALA A 74 3.60 20.23 13.63
CA ALA A 74 2.67 19.30 14.25
C ALA A 74 1.58 18.85 13.25
N LEU A 75 1.06 19.78 12.43
CA LEU A 75 0.13 19.46 11.36
C LEU A 75 0.73 18.51 10.33
N ALA A 76 1.95 18.80 9.84
CA ALA A 76 2.66 17.98 8.88
C ALA A 76 2.89 16.54 9.40
N LYS A 77 3.22 16.37 10.68
CA LYS A 77 3.32 15.04 11.31
C LYS A 77 2.02 14.25 11.27
N ILE A 78 0.89 14.90 11.50
CA ILE A 78 -0.43 14.25 11.47
C ILE A 78 -0.77 13.86 10.03
N ILE A 79 -0.64 14.79 9.08
CA ILE A 79 -0.93 14.51 7.67
C ILE A 79 -0.02 13.40 7.13
N HIS A 80 1.26 13.40 7.48
CA HIS A 80 2.19 12.34 7.12
C HIS A 80 1.78 10.98 7.71
N SER A 81 1.30 10.96 8.94
CA SER A 81 0.79 9.72 9.55
C SER A 81 -0.42 9.18 8.80
N VAL A 82 -1.34 10.04 8.37
CA VAL A 82 -2.50 9.62 7.55
C VAL A 82 -2.04 9.16 6.17
N ALA A 83 -1.12 9.89 5.51
CA ALA A 83 -0.54 9.46 4.23
C ALA A 83 0.14 8.09 4.35
N HIS A 84 0.78 7.80 5.48
CA HIS A 84 1.37 6.49 5.73
C HIS A 84 0.32 5.38 5.87
N ILE A 85 -0.84 5.67 6.47
CA ILE A 85 -1.98 4.74 6.53
C ILE A 85 -2.47 4.44 5.11
N GLU A 86 -2.68 5.46 4.26
CA GLU A 86 -3.14 5.23 2.88
C GLU A 86 -2.11 4.44 2.08
N PHE A 87 -0.82 4.76 2.21
CA PHE A 87 0.24 4.01 1.54
C PHE A 87 0.26 2.53 1.95
N ASN A 88 0.00 2.26 3.22
CA ASN A 88 -0.09 0.92 3.76
C ASN A 88 -1.33 0.17 3.24
N ALA A 89 -2.47 0.87 3.11
CA ALA A 89 -3.69 0.33 2.52
C ALA A 89 -3.50 -0.04 1.03
N ILE A 90 -2.81 0.81 0.25
CA ILE A 90 -2.42 0.51 -1.15
C ILE A 90 -1.61 -0.79 -1.21
N ASN A 91 -0.57 -0.93 -0.37
CA ASN A 91 0.26 -2.13 -0.38
C ASN A 91 -0.50 -3.37 0.06
N LEU A 92 -1.37 -3.27 1.07
CA LEU A 92 -2.25 -4.36 1.49
C LEU A 92 -3.15 -4.82 0.34
N ALA A 93 -3.77 -3.89 -0.37
CA ALA A 93 -4.68 -4.18 -1.46
C ALA A 93 -4.00 -4.84 -2.67
N LEU A 94 -2.82 -4.33 -3.04
CA LEU A 94 -1.98 -4.93 -4.07
C LEU A 94 -1.46 -6.32 -3.64
N ASP A 95 -1.05 -6.48 -2.38
CA ASP A 95 -0.59 -7.76 -1.83
C ASP A 95 -1.70 -8.80 -1.84
N ALA A 96 -2.91 -8.44 -1.39
CA ALA A 96 -4.05 -9.35 -1.39
C ALA A 96 -4.38 -9.85 -2.80
N SER A 97 -4.43 -8.94 -3.77
CA SER A 97 -4.68 -9.25 -5.19
C SER A 97 -3.57 -10.12 -5.81
N TYR A 98 -2.31 -9.89 -5.44
CA TYR A 98 -1.17 -10.64 -5.98
C TYR A 98 -1.02 -12.03 -5.33
N ARG A 99 -1.29 -12.13 -4.04
CA ARG A 99 -0.90 -13.27 -3.21
C ARG A 99 -1.93 -14.37 -3.17
N PHE A 100 -3.21 -14.01 -3.07
CA PHE A 100 -4.28 -14.99 -2.95
C PHE A 100 -4.85 -15.30 -4.34
N LYS A 101 -4.71 -16.56 -4.75
CA LYS A 101 -5.01 -17.05 -6.10
C LYS A 101 -6.22 -17.96 -6.09
N ASN A 102 -6.73 -18.29 -7.29
CA ASN A 102 -7.91 -19.14 -7.48
C ASN A 102 -9.19 -18.59 -6.81
N LEU A 103 -9.25 -17.26 -6.62
CA LEU A 103 -10.42 -16.57 -6.11
C LEU A 103 -11.30 -16.04 -7.25
N PRO A 104 -12.60 -15.79 -7.00
CA PRO A 104 -13.48 -15.16 -7.99
C PRO A 104 -12.92 -13.83 -8.49
N LEU A 105 -13.20 -13.49 -9.76
CA LEU A 105 -12.70 -12.27 -10.37
C LEU A 105 -13.06 -11.00 -9.55
N GLN A 106 -14.24 -11.02 -8.92
CA GLN A 106 -14.72 -9.93 -8.06
C GLN A 106 -13.77 -9.61 -6.90
N PHE A 107 -13.12 -10.62 -6.31
CA PHE A 107 -12.15 -10.41 -5.24
C PHE A 107 -11.02 -9.47 -5.68
N TYR A 108 -10.51 -9.66 -6.90
CA TYR A 108 -9.45 -8.80 -7.44
C TYR A 108 -10.00 -7.42 -7.81
N TYR A 109 -11.23 -7.31 -8.31
CA TYR A 109 -11.86 -6.01 -8.55
C TYR A 109 -11.96 -5.19 -7.26
N ASP A 110 -12.50 -5.78 -6.20
CA ASP A 110 -12.72 -5.08 -4.93
C ASP A 110 -11.41 -4.57 -4.34
N TRP A 111 -10.36 -5.41 -4.32
CA TRP A 111 -9.05 -4.98 -3.82
C TRP A 111 -8.36 -3.95 -4.72
N LEU A 112 -8.46 -4.08 -6.04
CA LEU A 112 -7.85 -3.11 -6.95
C LEU A 112 -8.60 -1.77 -6.93
N GLU A 113 -9.89 -1.77 -6.66
CA GLU A 113 -10.66 -0.54 -6.41
C GLU A 113 -10.16 0.17 -5.14
N VAL A 114 -10.00 -0.56 -4.02
CA VAL A 114 -9.38 -0.01 -2.81
C VAL A 114 -8.01 0.59 -3.12
N ALA A 115 -7.15 -0.11 -3.86
CA ALA A 115 -5.83 0.43 -4.22
C ALA A 115 -5.93 1.76 -5.02
N ASP A 116 -6.88 1.87 -5.96
CA ASP A 116 -7.10 3.08 -6.74
C ASP A 116 -7.60 4.27 -5.90
N GLU A 117 -8.51 4.02 -4.96
CA GLU A 117 -9.02 5.03 -4.03
C GLU A 117 -7.90 5.55 -3.11
N GLU A 118 -7.14 4.64 -2.49
CA GLU A 118 -6.11 5.02 -1.54
C GLU A 118 -4.91 5.70 -2.21
N ILE A 119 -4.63 5.41 -3.49
CA ILE A 119 -3.67 6.19 -4.29
C ILE A 119 -4.12 7.65 -4.43
N LYS A 120 -5.41 7.91 -4.62
CA LYS A 120 -5.94 9.28 -4.73
C LYS A 120 -5.84 10.00 -3.38
N HIS A 121 -6.21 9.34 -2.29
CA HIS A 121 -6.08 9.89 -0.94
C HIS A 121 -4.63 10.21 -0.59
N PHE A 122 -3.71 9.27 -0.86
CA PHE A 122 -2.28 9.49 -0.65
C PHE A 122 -1.76 10.70 -1.43
N LYS A 123 -2.12 10.83 -2.71
CA LYS A 123 -1.67 11.96 -3.55
C LYS A 123 -2.16 13.30 -3.00
N LEU A 124 -3.41 13.37 -2.56
CA LEU A 124 -3.98 14.57 -1.93
C LEU A 124 -3.25 14.93 -0.63
N LEU A 125 -3.01 13.95 0.24
CA LEU A 125 -2.30 14.19 1.50
C LEU A 125 -0.84 14.59 1.26
N ASN A 126 -0.19 13.98 0.27
CA ASN A 126 1.19 14.32 -0.09
C ASN A 126 1.30 15.73 -0.70
N SER A 127 0.33 16.18 -1.50
CA SER A 127 0.34 17.57 -2.01
C SER A 127 0.19 18.58 -0.87
N VAL A 128 -0.65 18.29 0.12
CA VAL A 128 -0.78 19.14 1.32
C VAL A 128 0.52 19.13 2.15
N LEU A 129 1.21 17.99 2.27
CA LEU A 129 2.54 17.97 2.92
C LEU A 129 3.54 18.88 2.22
N GLU A 130 3.57 18.83 0.89
CA GLU A 130 4.46 19.65 0.06
C GLU A 130 4.17 21.15 0.25
N GLU A 131 2.89 21.55 0.32
CA GLU A 131 2.49 22.93 0.65
C GLU A 131 2.97 23.38 2.04
N LEU A 132 3.05 22.45 3.00
CA LEU A 132 3.59 22.71 4.34
C LEU A 132 5.13 22.71 4.41
N GLY A 133 5.81 22.43 3.28
CA GLY A 133 7.27 22.38 3.17
C GLY A 133 7.90 21.04 3.58
N TYR A 134 7.11 19.95 3.59
CA TYR A 134 7.56 18.59 3.92
C TYR A 134 7.25 17.62 2.78
N LYS A 135 7.83 16.43 2.82
CA LYS A 135 7.51 15.33 1.90
C LYS A 135 7.21 14.04 2.65
N TYR A 136 6.50 13.14 1.99
CA TYR A 136 6.33 11.79 2.52
C TYR A 136 7.71 11.12 2.72
N GLY A 137 7.95 10.65 3.95
CA GLY A 137 9.23 10.07 4.40
C GLY A 137 10.04 10.96 5.35
N ASP A 138 9.72 12.26 5.48
CA ASP A 138 10.43 13.17 6.40
C ASP A 138 10.21 12.85 7.88
N PHE A 139 9.14 12.12 8.22
CA PHE A 139 8.84 11.69 9.58
C PHE A 139 8.95 10.17 9.72
N PRO A 140 9.34 9.67 10.91
CA PRO A 140 9.48 8.24 11.14
C PRO A 140 8.12 7.53 11.21
N VAL A 141 8.09 6.27 10.78
CA VAL A 141 6.91 5.39 10.80
C VAL A 141 7.25 4.04 11.44
N HIS A 142 6.23 3.21 11.66
CA HIS A 142 6.40 1.82 12.10
C HIS A 142 6.00 0.84 10.98
N ASP A 143 6.43 -0.41 11.10
CA ASP A 143 6.20 -1.50 10.14
C ASP A 143 5.19 -2.56 10.62
N ASN A 144 4.29 -2.19 11.56
CA ASN A 144 3.28 -3.09 12.12
C ASN A 144 2.44 -3.81 11.04
N LEU A 145 1.92 -3.07 10.06
CA LEU A 145 1.11 -3.68 9.01
C LEU A 145 1.97 -4.61 8.15
N GLU A 146 3.17 -4.20 7.74
CA GLU A 146 4.08 -5.06 6.96
C GLU A 146 4.42 -6.36 7.71
N SER A 147 4.65 -6.29 9.02
CA SER A 147 4.88 -7.46 9.87
C SER A 147 3.66 -8.39 9.92
N ALA A 148 2.45 -7.82 10.03
CA ALA A 148 1.21 -8.58 9.93
C ALA A 148 1.02 -9.18 8.52
N LEU A 149 1.45 -8.43 7.48
CA LEU A 149 1.40 -8.90 6.10
C LEU A 149 2.28 -10.15 5.91
N GLU A 150 3.49 -10.12 6.46
CA GLU A 150 4.40 -11.26 6.43
C GLU A 150 3.86 -12.45 7.22
N ALA A 151 3.35 -12.21 8.43
CA ALA A 151 2.89 -13.26 9.34
C ALA A 151 1.68 -14.04 8.81
N THR A 152 0.79 -13.42 8.03
CA THR A 152 -0.40 -14.10 7.48
C THR A 152 -0.36 -14.27 5.96
N LYS A 153 0.84 -14.22 5.36
CA LYS A 153 1.03 -14.33 3.90
C LYS A 153 0.45 -15.62 3.30
N ASP A 154 0.38 -16.69 4.08
CA ASP A 154 -0.04 -18.03 3.63
C ASP A 154 -1.54 -18.31 3.88
N SER A 155 -2.30 -17.36 4.44
CA SER A 155 -3.72 -17.57 4.77
C SER A 155 -4.56 -16.30 4.63
N LEU A 156 -5.51 -16.32 3.68
CA LEU A 156 -6.46 -15.23 3.49
C LEU A 156 -7.35 -15.03 4.72
N SER A 157 -7.79 -16.12 5.37
CA SER A 157 -8.65 -16.00 6.56
C SER A 157 -7.92 -15.33 7.72
N PHE A 158 -6.65 -15.66 7.95
CA PHE A 158 -5.83 -14.97 8.94
C PHE A 158 -5.53 -13.53 8.54
N ARG A 159 -5.29 -13.26 7.24
CA ARG A 159 -5.17 -11.89 6.73
C ARG A 159 -6.41 -11.07 7.09
N MET A 160 -7.60 -11.55 6.77
CA MET A 160 -8.83 -10.81 7.04
C MET A 160 -9.08 -10.60 8.54
N GLY A 161 -8.69 -11.57 9.39
CA GLY A 161 -8.82 -11.45 10.84
C GLY A 161 -7.82 -10.50 11.50
N VAL A 162 -6.65 -10.26 10.89
CA VAL A 162 -5.56 -9.45 11.48
C VAL A 162 -5.47 -8.05 10.89
N VAL A 163 -5.96 -7.83 9.65
CA VAL A 163 -5.88 -6.54 8.94
C VAL A 163 -6.42 -5.38 9.77
N HIS A 164 -7.57 -5.52 10.43
CA HIS A 164 -8.11 -4.47 11.30
C HIS A 164 -7.16 -4.10 12.46
N ARG A 165 -6.55 -5.10 13.12
CA ARG A 165 -5.58 -4.84 14.22
C ARG A 165 -4.27 -4.23 13.73
N GLY A 166 -3.85 -4.53 12.50
CA GLY A 166 -2.65 -3.95 11.88
C GLY A 166 -2.80 -2.46 11.54
N LEU A 167 -4.04 -1.99 11.33
CA LEU A 167 -4.38 -0.59 11.05
C LEU A 167 -4.60 0.25 12.34
N GLU A 168 -4.93 -0.42 13.46
CA GLU A 168 -5.26 0.22 14.74
C GLU A 168 -4.04 0.64 15.60
N ALA A 169 -2.84 0.16 15.28
CA ALA A 169 -1.62 0.34 16.10
C ALA A 169 -0.65 1.37 15.52
#